data_AF-A0A060C289-F1
#
_entry.id   AF-A0A060C289-F1
#
_cell.length_a   1.000
_cell.length_b   1.000
_cell.length_c   1.000
_cell.angle_alpha   90.00
_cell.angle_beta   90.00
_cell.angle_gamma   90.00
#
_symmetry.space_group_name_H-M   'P 1'
#
loop_
_entity.id
_entity.type
_entity.pdbx_description
1 polymer ?
#
loop_
_entity_poly.entity_id
_entity_poly.type
_entity_poly.pdbx_seq_one_letter_code
_entity_poly.pdbx_strand_id
1 'polypeptide(L)'
;LVYEVENTGTMFEKPAMPALEELPVVTTLPDPLAWSDGSGRVSRFKDWKQRRAEILAEIQHYEVGVKPEVDRKDIAARMNGDTLIVDVTVDGHTLTLKAPIKYPEG
;
A
#
# COMPACT_ATOMS: atom_id res chain seq x y z
N LEU A 1 1.07 18.04 5.36
CA LEU A 1 -0.03 17.53 4.52
C LEU A 1 -0.89 16.62 5.37
N VAL A 2 -2.21 16.73 5.27
CA VAL A 2 -3.18 15.73 5.76
C VAL A 2 -3.71 15.03 4.51
N TYR A 3 -3.63 13.71 4.47
CA TYR A 3 -4.12 12.92 3.33
C TYR A 3 -5.45 12.27 3.72
N GLU A 4 -6.47 12.45 2.88
CA GLU A 4 -7.81 11.88 3.12
C GLU A 4 -7.90 10.38 2.78
N VAL A 5 -6.96 9.89 1.97
CA VAL A 5 -6.89 8.48 1.53
C VAL A 5 -5.47 7.96 1.68
N GLU A 6 -5.34 6.69 2.09
CA GLU A 6 -4.06 6.00 2.25
C GLU A 6 -3.36 5.81 0.89
N ASN A 7 -4.10 5.30 -0.10
CA ASN A 7 -3.59 5.05 -1.43
C ASN A 7 -4.25 5.98 -2.46
N THR A 8 -3.51 6.97 -2.93
CA THR A 8 -4.03 7.89 -3.94
C THR A 8 -4.14 7.26 -5.33
N GLY A 9 -3.48 6.12 -5.58
CA GLY A 9 -3.41 5.45 -6.89
C GLY A 9 -4.53 4.45 -7.18
N THR A 10 -5.56 4.34 -6.34
CA THR A 10 -6.67 3.38 -6.48
C THR A 10 -7.50 3.55 -7.75
N MET A 11 -7.44 4.73 -8.37
CA MET A 11 -8.14 5.03 -9.62
C MET A 11 -7.49 4.40 -10.87
N PHE A 12 -6.24 3.92 -10.77
CA PHE A 12 -5.55 3.31 -11.90
C PHE A 12 -5.88 1.83 -11.98
N GLU A 13 -6.03 1.34 -13.21
CA GLU A 13 -6.18 -0.09 -13.45
C GLU A 13 -4.89 -0.83 -13.06
N LYS A 14 -5.06 -2.06 -12.55
CA LYS A 14 -3.92 -2.93 -12.25
C LYS A 14 -3.27 -3.36 -13.57
N PRO A 15 -1.93 -3.51 -13.62
CA PRO A 15 -1.28 -4.04 -14.80
C PRO A 15 -1.68 -5.51 -15.03
N ALA A 16 -1.37 -6.03 -16.21
CA ALA A 16 -1.48 -7.46 -16.46
C ALA A 16 -0.58 -8.22 -15.45
N MET A 17 -1.13 -9.26 -14.84
CA MET A 17 -0.44 -10.12 -13.88
C MET A 17 -0.33 -11.53 -14.48
N PRO A 18 0.66 -11.77 -15.37
CA PRO A 18 0.88 -13.09 -15.96
C PRO A 18 1.24 -14.13 -14.89
N ALA A 19 1.06 -15.40 -15.22
CA ALA A 19 1.48 -16.50 -14.35
C ALA A 19 3.00 -16.49 -14.15
N LEU A 20 3.50 -17.11 -13.07
CA LEU A 20 4.93 -17.10 -12.75
C LEU A 20 5.79 -17.69 -13.87
N GLU A 21 5.28 -18.69 -14.59
CA GLU A 21 5.96 -19.35 -15.71
C GLU A 21 6.04 -18.48 -16.97
N GLU A 22 5.19 -17.45 -17.06
CA GLU A 22 5.13 -16.50 -18.17
C GLU A 22 5.98 -15.26 -17.91
N LEU A 23 6.54 -15.11 -16.70
CA LEU A 23 7.39 -13.99 -16.34
C LEU A 23 8.78 -14.08 -16.98
N PRO A 24 9.34 -12.95 -17.44
CA PRO A 24 10.71 -12.93 -17.93
C PRO A 24 11.71 -13.13 -16.78
N VAL A 25 12.81 -13.82 -17.08
CA VAL A 25 13.95 -13.88 -16.15
C VAL A 25 14.66 -12.53 -16.14
N VAL A 26 14.65 -11.87 -14.98
CA VAL A 26 15.41 -10.63 -14.76
C VAL A 26 16.59 -10.94 -13.86
N THR A 27 17.81 -10.87 -14.40
CA THR A 27 19.05 -11.17 -13.67
C THR A 27 19.57 -10.00 -12.81
N THR A 28 18.89 -8.86 -12.88
CA THR A 28 19.19 -7.63 -12.14
C THR A 28 17.94 -7.15 -11.41
N LEU A 29 18.04 -6.06 -10.64
CA LEU A 29 16.85 -5.47 -10.02
C LEU A 29 15.90 -4.94 -11.11
N PRO A 30 14.58 -5.21 -11.01
CA PRO A 30 13.59 -4.64 -11.91
C PRO A 30 13.70 -3.11 -11.96
N ASP A 31 13.54 -2.53 -13.14
CA ASP A 31 13.62 -1.09 -13.32
C ASP A 31 12.38 -0.40 -12.70
N PRO A 32 12.55 0.43 -11.65
CA PRO A 32 11.41 1.04 -10.98
C PRO A 32 10.64 2.02 -11.87
N LEU A 33 11.27 2.52 -12.94
CA LEU A 33 10.68 3.48 -13.87
C LEU A 33 10.15 2.82 -15.15
N ALA A 34 10.34 1.52 -15.38
CA ALA A 34 9.72 0.85 -16.52
C ALA A 34 8.23 0.57 -16.25
N TRP A 35 7.37 0.75 -17.24
CA TRP A 35 5.97 0.35 -17.15
C TRP A 35 5.84 -1.17 -17.17
N SER A 36 4.89 -1.73 -16.41
CA SER A 36 4.67 -3.19 -16.33
C SER A 36 4.29 -3.82 -17.66
N ASP A 37 3.66 -3.06 -18.56
CA ASP A 37 3.26 -3.50 -19.90
C ASP A 37 4.42 -3.45 -20.93
N GLY A 38 5.60 -3.00 -20.53
CA GLY A 38 6.76 -2.84 -21.41
C GLY A 38 6.66 -1.67 -22.39
N SER A 39 5.65 -0.79 -22.28
CA SER A 39 5.44 0.35 -23.19
C SER A 39 6.52 1.44 -23.10
N GLY A 40 7.40 1.36 -22.12
CA GLY A 40 8.55 2.26 -21.99
C GLY A 40 8.81 2.61 -20.53
N ARG A 41 9.08 3.91 -20.29
CA ARG A 41 9.49 4.41 -18.97
C ARG A 41 8.66 5.60 -18.52
N VAL A 42 8.44 5.69 -17.22
CA VAL A 42 8.00 6.89 -16.51
C VAL A 42 9.02 8.01 -16.73
N SER A 43 8.56 9.14 -17.24
CA SER A 43 9.41 10.32 -17.53
C SER A 43 8.92 11.60 -16.87
N ARG A 44 7.70 11.61 -16.30
CA ARG A 44 7.13 12.79 -15.64
C ARG A 44 6.71 12.44 -14.21
N PHE A 45 6.91 13.38 -13.29
CA PHE A 45 6.56 13.21 -11.89
C PHE A 45 5.09 12.79 -11.67
N LYS A 46 4.16 13.35 -12.44
CA LYS A 46 2.73 13.00 -12.33
C LYS A 46 2.42 11.52 -12.65
N ASP A 47 3.23 10.90 -13.50
CA ASP A 47 3.05 9.52 -13.95
C ASP A 47 3.53 8.52 -12.87
N TRP A 48 4.37 8.97 -11.93
CA TRP A 48 4.85 8.16 -10.81
C TRP A 48 3.72 7.61 -9.94
N LYS A 49 2.61 8.34 -9.84
CA LYS A 49 1.44 7.91 -9.07
C LYS A 49 0.85 6.60 -9.62
N GLN A 50 0.82 6.45 -10.95
CA GLN A 50 0.39 5.23 -11.64
C GLN A 50 1.44 4.13 -11.48
N ARG A 51 2.72 4.43 -11.73
CA ARG A 51 3.78 3.42 -11.58
C ARG A 51 3.88 2.86 -10.16
N ARG A 52 3.69 3.70 -9.14
CA ARG A 52 3.61 3.26 -7.74
C ARG A 52 2.41 2.32 -7.51
N ALA A 53 1.29 2.54 -8.18
CA ALA A 53 0.12 1.67 -8.08
C ALA A 53 0.37 0.31 -8.76
N GLU A 54 1.05 0.29 -9.89
CA GLU A 54 1.50 -0.94 -10.57
C GLU A 54 2.42 -1.76 -9.67
N ILE A 55 3.49 -1.14 -9.15
CA ILE A 55 4.45 -1.80 -8.24
C ILE A 55 3.74 -2.37 -7.00
N LEU A 56 2.81 -1.60 -6.41
CA LEU A 56 2.04 -2.08 -5.26
C LEU A 56 1.21 -3.32 -5.61
N ALA A 57 0.58 -3.33 -6.78
CA ALA A 57 -0.20 -4.48 -7.24
C ALA A 57 0.69 -5.69 -7.51
N GLU A 58 1.86 -5.50 -8.12
CA GLU A 58 2.83 -6.56 -8.41
C GLU A 58 3.37 -7.19 -7.11
N ILE A 59 3.79 -6.38 -6.13
CA ILE A 59 4.29 -6.88 -4.84
C ILE A 59 3.21 -7.65 -4.09
N GLN A 60 1.97 -7.15 -4.08
CA GLN A 60 0.86 -7.86 -3.45
C GLN A 60 0.51 -9.16 -4.15
N HIS A 61 0.65 -9.24 -5.47
CA HIS A 61 0.32 -10.43 -6.23
C HIS A 61 1.42 -11.50 -6.14
N TYR A 62 2.69 -11.11 -6.29
CA TYR A 62 3.81 -12.03 -6.43
C TYR A 62 4.55 -12.34 -5.13
N GLU A 63 4.37 -11.56 -4.05
CA GLU A 63 5.21 -11.69 -2.85
C GLU A 63 4.42 -11.69 -1.53
N VAL A 64 3.75 -10.59 -1.21
CA VAL A 64 3.27 -10.36 0.18
C VAL A 64 1.80 -10.65 0.40
N GLY A 65 1.06 -10.99 -0.67
CA GLY A 65 -0.39 -11.13 -0.64
C GLY A 65 -1.14 -9.79 -0.70
N VAL A 66 -2.43 -9.86 -0.98
CA VAL A 66 -3.30 -8.67 -1.09
C VAL A 66 -3.51 -8.07 0.30
N LYS A 67 -3.21 -6.77 0.46
CA LYS A 67 -3.54 -6.03 1.68
C LYS A 67 -5.06 -5.86 1.74
N PRO A 68 -5.74 -6.34 2.79
CA PRO A 68 -7.18 -6.13 2.94
C PRO A 68 -7.54 -4.65 3.03
N GLU A 69 -8.70 -4.30 2.46
CA GLU A 69 -9.31 -2.98 2.63
C GLU A 69 -10.19 -2.99 3.88
N VAL A 70 -10.13 -1.90 4.65
CA VAL A 70 -10.92 -1.72 5.87
C VAL A 70 -11.60 -0.35 5.76
N ASP A 71 -12.91 -0.32 5.93
CA ASP A 71 -13.65 0.94 5.92
C ASP A 71 -13.25 1.79 7.13
N ARG A 72 -13.13 3.11 6.92
CA ARG A 72 -12.77 4.03 8.00
C ARG A 72 -13.74 3.99 9.19
N LYS A 73 -15.02 3.64 8.95
CA LYS A 73 -16.05 3.50 9.99
C LYS A 73 -15.76 2.34 10.96
N ASP A 74 -14.97 1.36 10.50
CA ASP A 74 -14.62 0.14 11.23
C ASP A 74 -13.33 0.31 12.07
N ILE A 75 -12.77 1.52 12.06
CA ILE A 75 -11.57 1.90 12.78
C ILE A 75 -11.93 2.93 13.86
N ALA A 76 -11.68 2.59 15.12
CA ALA A 76 -11.81 3.50 16.25
C ALA A 76 -10.45 3.72 16.91
N ALA A 77 -10.14 4.96 17.29
CA ALA A 77 -8.88 5.31 17.95
C ALA A 77 -9.12 6.13 19.22
N ARG A 78 -8.32 5.87 20.25
CA ARG A 78 -8.34 6.61 21.53
C ARG A 78 -6.96 6.72 22.14
N MET A 79 -6.75 7.75 22.95
CA MET A 79 -5.56 7.89 23.79
C MET A 79 -5.83 7.34 25.19
N ASN A 80 -4.84 6.66 25.76
CA ASN A 80 -4.78 6.33 27.19
C ASN A 80 -3.41 6.72 27.73
N GLY A 81 -3.33 7.86 28.41
CA GLY A 81 -2.06 8.53 28.71
C GLY A 81 -1.28 8.74 27.41
N ASP A 82 -0.04 8.24 27.38
CA ASP A 82 0.85 8.33 26.22
C ASP A 82 0.69 7.18 25.22
N THR A 83 -0.32 6.31 25.35
CA THR A 83 -0.53 5.20 24.42
C THR A 83 -1.70 5.48 23.47
N LEU A 84 -1.43 5.46 22.17
CA LEU A 84 -2.46 5.40 21.14
C LEU A 84 -2.99 3.96 21.04
N ILE A 85 -4.30 3.79 21.20
CA ILE A 85 -4.98 2.50 21.05
C ILE A 85 -5.91 2.59 19.85
N VAL A 86 -5.77 1.65 18.92
CA VAL A 86 -6.57 1.56 17.69
C VAL A 86 -7.28 0.21 17.67
N ASP A 87 -8.61 0.23 17.60
CA ASP A 87 -9.44 -0.95 17.40
C ASP A 87 -9.89 -1.00 15.94
N VAL A 88 -9.66 -2.14 15.29
CA VAL A 88 -10.11 -2.43 13.91
C VAL A 88 -11.08 -3.59 13.98
N THR A 89 -12.33 -3.38 13.55
CA THR A 89 -13.40 -4.39 13.67
C THR A 89 -13.93 -4.81 12.31
N VAL A 90 -13.69 -6.04 11.91
CA VAL A 90 -14.19 -6.61 10.63
C VAL A 90 -14.98 -7.86 10.95
N ASP A 91 -16.17 -8.00 10.36
CA ASP A 91 -17.07 -9.16 10.57
C ASP A 91 -17.36 -9.47 12.06
N GLY A 92 -17.44 -8.43 12.89
CA GLY A 92 -17.68 -8.56 14.33
C GLY A 92 -16.45 -9.00 15.15
N HIS A 93 -15.29 -9.17 14.52
CA HIS A 93 -14.03 -9.48 15.18
C HIS A 93 -13.15 -8.24 15.29
N THR A 94 -12.65 -7.96 16.49
CA THR A 94 -11.85 -6.76 16.75
C THR A 94 -10.39 -7.09 17.02
N LEU A 95 -9.48 -6.45 16.27
CA LEU A 95 -8.06 -6.38 16.56
C LEU A 95 -7.75 -5.06 17.28
N THR A 96 -7.12 -5.14 18.45
CA THR A 96 -6.66 -3.96 19.20
C THR A 96 -5.14 -3.80 19.08
N LEU A 97 -4.70 -2.68 18.51
CA LEU A 97 -3.31 -2.26 18.39
C LEU A 97 -3.00 -1.19 19.45
N LYS A 98 -1.83 -1.28 20.10
CA LYS A 98 -1.38 -0.31 21.11
C LYS A 98 0.00 0.21 20.75
N ALA A 99 0.13 1.53 20.67
CA ALA A 99 1.36 2.23 20.30
C ALA A 99 1.72 3.29 21.37
N PRO A 100 2.68 3.00 22.26
CA PRO A 100 3.21 4.00 23.19
C PRO A 100 3.93 5.11 22.42
N ILE A 101 3.68 6.36 22.79
CA ILE A 101 4.29 7.56 22.21
C ILE A 101 5.27 8.13 23.22
N LYS A 102 6.51 8.33 22.80
CA LYS A 102 7.52 9.03 23.60
C LYS A 102 7.59 10.48 23.15
N TYR A 103 7.06 11.39 23.96
CA TYR A 103 7.13 12.83 23.70
C TYR A 103 8.49 13.41 24.13
N PRO A 104 8.98 14.46 23.45
CA PRO A 104 10.11 15.24 23.95
C PRO A 104 9.72 15.96 25.25
N GLU A 105 10.73 16.31 26.06
CA GLU A 105 10.53 17.21 27.21
C GLU A 105 10.16 18.62 26.70
N GLY A 106 9.22 19.27 27.40
CA GLY A 106 8.69 20.59 27.06
C GLY A 106 9.59 21.74 27.49
#